data_AF-A0A1J7BF15-F1
#
_entry.id   AF-A0A1J7BF15-F1
#
_cell.length_a   1.000
_cell.length_b   1.000
_cell.length_c   1.000
_cell.angle_alpha   90.00
_cell.angle_beta   90.00
_cell.angle_gamma   90.00
#
_symmetry.space_group_name_H-M   'P 1'
#
loop_
_entity.id
_entity.type
_entity.pdbx_description
1 polymer ?
#
loop_
_entity_poly.entity_id
_entity_poly.type
_entity_poly.pdbx_seq_one_letter_code
_entity_poly.pdbx_strand_id
1 'polypeptide(L)'
;MAAFAVVVALPVGKPREWYVKVARSRKASAIAEYMINNGLGYDADEVTDSQIRHAAELAGEHEPSAITCALVRERLGALEG
;
A
#
# COMPACT_ATOMS: atom_id res chain seq x y z
N MET A 1 9.09 -15.45 -0.26
CA MET A 1 9.72 -14.94 -1.50
C MET A 1 9.97 -13.46 -1.31
N ALA A 2 11.22 -13.00 -1.39
CA ALA A 2 11.56 -11.60 -1.15
C ALA A 2 11.10 -10.74 -2.34
N ALA A 3 10.18 -9.81 -2.09
CA ALA A 3 9.69 -8.88 -3.11
C ALA A 3 10.83 -7.97 -3.57
N PHE A 4 11.08 -7.94 -4.88
CA PHE A 4 11.93 -6.94 -5.51
C PHE A 4 11.27 -5.57 -5.33
N ALA A 5 11.77 -4.76 -4.40
CA ALA A 5 11.49 -3.34 -4.41
C ALA A 5 12.21 -2.73 -5.61
N VAL A 6 11.57 -2.67 -6.77
CA VAL A 6 12.03 -1.83 -7.88
C VAL A 6 12.05 -0.39 -7.34
N VAL A 7 13.25 0.14 -7.14
CA VAL A 7 13.45 1.55 -6.79
C VAL A 7 13.33 2.33 -8.09
N VAL A 8 12.12 2.76 -8.42
CA VAL A 8 11.90 3.71 -9.50
C VAL A 8 12.47 5.06 -9.05
N ALA A 9 13.49 5.54 -9.75
CA ALA A 9 14.02 6.87 -9.52
C ALA A 9 12.92 7.91 -9.79
N LEU A 10 12.56 8.69 -8.76
CA LEU A 10 11.55 9.72 -8.91
C LEU A 10 12.12 10.91 -9.69
N PRO A 11 11.34 11.53 -10.60
CA PRO A 11 11.78 12.68 -11.36
C PRO A 11 12.16 13.81 -10.41
N VAL A 12 13.27 14.49 -10.69
CA VAL A 12 13.71 15.67 -9.92
C VAL A 12 12.84 16.90 -10.23
N GLY A 13 12.82 17.89 -9.34
CA GLY A 13 12.15 19.18 -9.56
C GLY A 13 10.64 19.21 -9.33
N LYS A 14 10.07 18.19 -8.67
CA LYS A 14 8.66 18.20 -8.26
C LYS A 14 8.50 18.87 -6.89
N PRO A 15 7.33 19.46 -6.58
CA PRO A 15 7.05 19.96 -5.25
C PRO A 15 6.98 18.80 -4.24
N ARG A 16 7.26 19.08 -2.97
CA ARG A 16 7.31 18.05 -1.90
C ARG A 16 6.02 17.23 -1.81
N GLU A 17 4.85 17.86 -1.96
CA GLU A 17 3.57 17.13 -1.86
C GLU A 17 3.41 16.05 -2.93
N TRP A 18 4.02 16.24 -4.11
CA TRP A 18 3.98 15.23 -5.17
C TRP A 18 4.71 13.96 -4.74
N TYR A 19 5.93 14.09 -4.20
CA TYR A 19 6.70 12.94 -3.71
C TYR A 19 5.98 12.23 -2.57
N VAL A 20 5.36 12.97 -1.65
CA VAL A 20 4.59 12.38 -0.55
C VAL A 20 3.40 11.57 -1.09
N LYS A 21 2.66 12.09 -2.08
CA LYS A 21 1.55 11.35 -2.72
C LYS A 21 2.04 10.08 -3.40
N VAL A 22 3.13 10.16 -4.16
CA VAL A 22 3.72 9.00 -4.86
C VAL A 22 4.21 7.96 -3.87
N ALA A 23 4.91 8.36 -2.80
CA ALA A 23 5.38 7.44 -1.76
C ALA A 23 4.21 6.74 -1.05
N ARG A 24 3.12 7.46 -0.75
CA ARG A 24 1.91 6.88 -0.18
C ARG A 24 1.24 5.88 -1.11
N SER A 25 1.12 6.21 -2.40
CA SER A 25 0.56 5.29 -3.39
C SER A 25 1.42 4.03 -3.56
N ARG A 26 2.75 4.17 -3.63
CA ARG A 26 3.67 3.03 -3.73
C ARG A 26 3.55 2.11 -2.51
N LYS A 27 3.52 2.69 -1.30
CA LYS A 27 3.30 1.95 -0.05
C LYS A 27 1.95 1.22 -0.06
N ALA A 28 0.88 1.90 -0.47
CA ALA A 28 -0.45 1.30 -0.53
C ALA A 28 -0.50 0.09 -1.48
N SER A 29 0.08 0.19 -2.67
CA SER A 29 0.15 -0.93 -3.61
C SER A 29 0.95 -2.11 -3.05
N ALA A 30 2.10 -1.86 -2.41
CA ALA A 30 2.90 -2.92 -1.81
C ALA A 30 2.14 -3.68 -0.71
N ILE A 31 1.41 -2.96 0.15
CA ILE A 31 0.58 -3.58 1.20
C ILE A 31 -0.59 -4.37 0.58
N ALA A 32 -1.30 -3.81 -0.41
CA ALA A 32 -2.42 -4.48 -1.06
C ALA A 32 -1.97 -5.80 -1.74
N GLU A 33 -0.86 -5.78 -2.46
CA GLU A 33 -0.27 -6.98 -3.08
C GLU A 33 0.13 -8.01 -2.01
N TYR A 34 0.72 -7.58 -0.89
CA TYR A 34 1.01 -8.46 0.23
C TYR A 34 -0.26 -9.10 0.79
N MET A 35 -1.33 -8.32 0.99
CA MET A 35 -2.60 -8.81 1.52
C MET A 35 -3.24 -9.86 0.61
N ILE A 36 -3.30 -9.61 -0.70
CA ILE A 36 -3.85 -10.56 -1.68
C ILE A 36 -3.02 -11.85 -1.73
N ASN A 37 -1.69 -11.73 -1.79
CA ASN A 37 -0.79 -12.88 -1.90
C ASN A 37 -0.78 -13.77 -0.64
N ASN A 38 -1.16 -13.23 0.52
CA ASN A 38 -1.23 -13.95 1.79
C ASN A 38 -2.67 -14.21 2.28
N GLY A 39 -3.68 -13.87 1.46
CA GLY A 39 -5.08 -14.08 1.77
C GLY A 39 -5.63 -13.29 2.97
N LEU A 40 -5.11 -12.09 3.20
CA LEU A 40 -5.48 -11.22 4.33
C LEU A 40 -6.57 -10.19 3.99
N GLY A 41 -7.03 -10.12 2.73
CA GLY A 41 -8.11 -9.23 2.31
C GLY A 41 -8.40 -9.40 0.82
N TYR A 42 -9.59 -9.91 0.51
CA TYR A 42 -10.11 -10.12 -0.85
C TYR A 42 -11.34 -9.26 -1.15
N ASP A 43 -11.83 -8.53 -0.15
CA ASP A 43 -12.92 -7.57 -0.27
C ASP A 43 -12.45 -6.25 0.34
N ALA A 44 -12.32 -5.23 -0.51
CA ALA A 44 -11.84 -3.92 -0.12
C ALA A 44 -12.72 -3.21 0.92
N ASP A 45 -14.02 -3.49 0.96
CA ASP A 45 -14.98 -2.85 1.86
C ASP A 45 -14.97 -3.49 3.26
N GLU A 46 -14.62 -4.77 3.37
CA GLU A 46 -14.52 -5.47 4.65
C GLU A 46 -13.20 -5.20 5.40
N VAL A 47 -12.14 -4.79 4.67
CA VAL A 47 -10.80 -4.62 5.24
C VAL A 47 -10.72 -3.39 6.15
N THR A 48 -10.42 -3.62 7.43
CA THR A 48 -10.29 -2.56 8.45
C THR A 48 -8.88 -1.94 8.49
N ASP A 49 -8.76 -0.73 9.04
CA ASP A 49 -7.47 -0.06 9.23
C ASP A 49 -6.51 -0.89 10.10
N SER A 50 -7.05 -1.65 11.07
CA SER A 50 -6.27 -2.52 11.94
C SER A 50 -5.63 -3.68 11.19
N GLN A 51 -6.37 -4.33 10.29
CA GLN A 51 -5.87 -5.39 9.43
C GLN A 51 -4.81 -4.86 8.46
N ILE A 52 -5.01 -3.68 7.90
CA ILE A 52 -4.03 -3.04 7.00
C ILE A 52 -2.73 -2.73 7.74
N ARG A 53 -2.81 -2.17 8.96
CA ARG A 53 -1.62 -1.88 9.78
C ARG A 53 -0.89 -3.16 10.18
N HIS A 54 -1.62 -4.21 10.53
CA HIS A 54 -1.01 -5.51 10.83
C HIS A 54 -0.35 -6.13 9.60
N ALA A 55 -1.00 -6.08 8.43
CA ALA A 55 -0.40 -6.53 7.17
C ALA A 55 0.87 -5.73 6.82
N ALA A 56 0.87 -4.41 7.08
CA ALA A 56 2.06 -3.58 6.89
C ALA A 56 3.21 -4.00 7.81
N GLU A 57 2.92 -4.30 9.09
CA GLU A 57 3.91 -4.82 10.03
C GLU A 57 4.51 -6.16 9.53
N LEU A 58 3.66 -7.09 9.09
CA LEU A 58 4.09 -8.37 8.52
C LEU A 58 4.90 -8.22 7.22
N ALA A 59 4.60 -7.19 6.43
CA ALA A 59 5.33 -6.83 5.22
C ALA A 59 6.66 -6.09 5.51
N GLY A 60 6.94 -5.72 6.77
CA GLY A 60 8.12 -4.94 7.15
C GLY A 60 8.02 -3.44 6.82
N GLU A 61 6.81 -2.94 6.57
CA GLU A 61 6.54 -1.53 6.28
C GLU A 61 6.26 -0.75 7.58
N HIS A 62 6.73 0.49 7.65
CA HIS A 62 6.33 1.40 8.73
C HIS A 62 4.82 1.65 8.73
N GLU A 63 4.26 1.85 9.93
CA GLU A 63 2.81 2.00 10.15
C GLU A 63 2.16 2.97 9.15
N PRO A 64 1.14 2.52 8.40
CA PRO A 64 0.44 3.36 7.44
C PRO A 64 -0.44 4.39 8.14
N SER A 65 -0.48 5.60 7.58
CA SER A 65 -1.45 6.63 7.99
C SER A 65 -2.87 6.26 7.56
N ALA A 66 -3.90 6.86 8.16
CA ALA A 66 -5.29 6.64 7.74
C ALA A 66 -5.54 6.92 6.25
N ILE A 67 -4.88 7.96 5.70
CA ILE A 67 -4.92 8.25 4.25
C ILE A 67 -4.31 7.09 3.44
N THR A 68 -3.23 6.49 3.94
CA THR A 68 -2.62 5.32 3.30
C THR A 68 -3.53 4.09 3.40
N CYS A 69 -4.22 3.88 4.51
CA CYS A 69 -5.22 2.81 4.65
C CYS A 69 -6.36 2.94 3.63
N ALA A 70 -6.88 4.16 3.43
CA ALA A 70 -7.89 4.42 2.39
C ALA A 70 -7.36 4.08 0.98
N LEU A 71 -6.11 4.44 0.68
CA LEU A 71 -5.48 4.07 -0.59
C LEU A 71 -5.30 2.56 -0.73
N VAL A 72 -5.00 1.83 0.35
CA VAL A 72 -4.90 0.36 0.29
C VAL A 72 -6.23 -0.25 -0.15
N ARG A 73 -7.36 0.19 0.43
CA ARG A 73 -8.70 -0.27 -0.01
C ARG A 73 -8.97 0.04 -1.47
N GLU A 74 -8.66 1.25 -1.92
CA GLU A 74 -8.78 1.63 -3.34
C GLU A 74 -7.96 0.69 -4.24
N ARG A 75 -6.75 0.29 -3.80
CA ARG A 75 -5.90 -0.66 -4.53
C ARG A 75 -6.45 -2.08 -4.51
N LEU A 76 -7.03 -2.55 -3.40
CA LEU A 76 -7.68 -3.86 -3.32
C LEU A 76 -8.86 -3.94 -4.30
N GLY A 77 -9.76 -2.95 -4.27
CA GLY A 77 -10.91 -2.93 -5.18
C GLY A 77 -10.52 -2.81 -6.66
N ALA A 78 -9.41 -2.12 -6.97
CA ALA A 78 -8.87 -2.04 -8.32
C ALA A 78 -8.20 -3.34 -8.81
N LEU A 79 -7.89 -4.29 -7.92
CA LEU A 79 -7.33 -5.60 -8.26
C LEU A 79 -8.39 -6.70 -8.29
N GLU A 80 -9.56 -6.45 -7.71
CA GLU A 80 -10.73 -7.34 -7.72
C GLU A 80 -11.52 -7.29 -9.04
N GLY A 81 -11.44 -6.18 -9.78
CA GLY A 81 -12.13 -5.94 -11.07
C GLY A 81 -11.19 -5.88 -12.28
#